data_AF-A0AAD2PWX6-F1
#
_entry.id   AF-A0AAD2PWX6-F1
#
_cell.length_a   1.000
_cell.length_b   1.000
_cell.length_c   1.000
_cell.angle_alpha   90.00
_cell.angle_beta   90.00
_cell.angle_gamma   90.00
#
_symmetry.space_group_name_H-M   'P 1'
#
loop_
_entity.id
_entity.type
_entity.pdbx_description
1 polymer ?
#
loop_
_entity_poly.entity_id
_entity_poly.type
_entity_poly.pdbx_seq_one_letter_code
_entity_poly.pdbx_strand_id
1 'polypeptide(L)'
;MALICGFFCSETFLFQVPAAAVTLVVLQNYARRKTAAPQSGEETLSFVILEHLRSALSVAPRLILMALSMLLYLGGRYYFDTLDIPEGLIRPAENPFYHFRGEHRARNYLYVLAVHIGKSWGLDPIGFSHEYGFECIPALESWADPRLALPLLIAALLFLSVLLALRYPRQLLGPLSIHFAWLMTLFPISGLVKVGTFISDRIVVASSVSVSLWIGLALHYWATRGVHMLPAKPLQCLLAAWTFAVCYSRVHTRTLQWMDSISLLESSLETCPRFAKAHMEMSKVYSGLFPNLHDLHKSRHHLDIALSIDPNLCDIHQQYAHVAIQEGKYLEYESELVEAILCPFTMGGAIEMWQRYWPAALSSASSENERSLIQSRQDEYSRTIQERAQLKQEEDERTAA
;
A
#
# COMPACT_ATOMS: atom_id res chain seq x y z
N MET A 1 24.85 -0.21 10.56
CA MET A 1 23.83 -0.41 11.60
C MET A 1 22.46 0.05 11.16
N ALA A 2 22.15 1.35 11.08
CA ALA A 2 20.79 1.82 10.70
C ALA A 2 20.24 1.18 9.40
N LEU A 3 21.08 1.03 8.37
CA LEU A 3 20.71 0.35 7.13
C LEU A 3 20.42 -1.15 7.31
N ILE A 4 21.21 -1.83 8.12
CA ILE A 4 21.01 -3.26 8.45
C ILE A 4 19.70 -3.42 9.25
N CYS A 5 19.49 -2.56 10.26
CA CYS A 5 18.23 -2.52 11.01
C CYS A 5 17.04 -2.23 10.08
N GLY A 6 17.18 -1.31 9.12
CA GLY A 6 16.15 -1.01 8.13
C GLY A 6 15.70 -2.23 7.34
N PHE A 7 16.65 -3.01 6.80
CA PHE A 7 16.33 -4.26 6.09
C PHE A 7 15.69 -5.32 6.98
N PHE A 8 16.09 -5.42 8.25
CA PHE A 8 15.45 -6.34 9.19
C PHE A 8 14.06 -5.87 9.64
N CYS A 9 13.77 -4.57 9.62
CA CYS A 9 12.50 -4.02 10.05
C CYS A 9 11.42 -4.06 8.96
N SER A 10 11.76 -3.84 7.69
CA SER A 10 10.76 -3.81 6.62
C SER A 10 11.36 -4.02 5.22
N GLU A 11 10.68 -4.85 4.43
CA GLU A 11 10.97 -5.04 3.00
C GLU A 11 10.85 -3.74 2.20
N THR A 12 9.95 -2.86 2.63
CA THR A 12 9.73 -1.55 1.98
C THR A 12 10.92 -0.61 2.11
N PHE A 13 11.86 -0.89 3.02
CA PHE A 13 13.08 -0.12 3.18
C PHE A 13 13.94 -0.10 1.91
N LEU A 14 13.85 -1.15 1.08
CA LEU A 14 14.54 -1.24 -0.21
C LEU A 14 14.26 -0.02 -1.10
N PHE A 15 13.01 0.45 -1.10
CA PHE A 15 12.58 1.59 -1.92
C PHE A 15 13.13 2.93 -1.41
N GLN A 16 13.59 3.00 -0.16
CA GLN A 16 14.17 4.21 0.44
C GLN A 16 15.67 4.34 0.20
N VAL A 17 16.35 3.27 -0.20
CA VAL A 17 17.81 3.23 -0.44
C VAL A 17 18.25 4.27 -1.49
N PRO A 18 17.62 4.36 -2.68
CA PRO A 18 18.00 5.39 -3.67
C PRO A 18 17.80 6.81 -3.14
N ALA A 19 16.69 7.06 -2.43
CA ALA A 19 16.38 8.36 -1.85
C ALA A 19 17.42 8.81 -0.80
N ALA A 20 17.79 7.89 0.10
CA ALA A 20 18.81 8.12 1.10
C ALA A 20 20.19 8.35 0.48
N ALA A 21 20.54 7.60 -0.57
CA ALA A 21 21.79 7.74 -1.30
C ALA A 21 21.92 9.13 -1.95
N VAL A 22 20.90 9.57 -2.69
CA VAL A 22 20.87 10.90 -3.31
C VAL A 22 20.93 12.01 -2.25
N THR A 23 20.18 11.86 -1.16
CA THR A 23 20.19 12.82 -0.05
C THR A 23 21.59 12.96 0.56
N LEU A 24 22.30 11.86 0.78
CA LEU A 24 23.66 11.87 1.29
C LEU A 24 24.64 12.59 0.35
N VAL A 25 24.55 12.33 -0.96
CA VAL A 25 25.40 13.00 -1.97
C VAL A 25 25.15 14.50 -1.98
N VAL A 26 23.89 14.93 -1.94
CA VAL A 26 23.53 16.36 -1.95
C VAL A 26 24.01 17.07 -0.67
N LEU A 27 23.83 16.46 0.50
CA LEU A 27 24.32 17.01 1.77
C LEU A 27 25.85 17.13 1.81
N GLN A 28 26.56 16.12 1.30
CA GLN A 28 28.02 16.17 1.19
C GLN A 28 28.47 17.30 0.26
N ASN A 29 27.79 17.48 -0.88
CA ASN A 29 28.08 18.59 -1.79
C ASN A 29 27.89 19.95 -1.10
N TYR A 30 26.79 20.11 -0.36
CA TYR A 30 26.51 21.33 0.40
C TYR A 30 27.59 21.61 1.46
N ALA A 31 28.02 20.59 2.21
CA ALA A 31 29.07 20.71 3.21
C ALA A 31 30.40 21.18 2.60
N ARG A 32 30.80 20.59 1.46
CA ARG A 32 32.04 20.98 0.74
C ARG A 32 31.97 22.40 0.21
N ARG A 33 30.82 22.83 -0.31
CA ARG A 33 30.62 24.20 -0.79
C ARG A 33 30.72 25.22 0.34
N LYS A 34 30.25 24.88 1.55
CA LYS A 34 30.35 25.77 2.72
C LYS A 34 31.81 26.02 3.13
N THR A 35 32.72 25.08 2.88
CA THR A 35 34.15 25.20 3.19
C THR A 35 34.98 25.79 2.05
N ALA A 36 34.48 25.75 0.81
CA ALA A 36 35.18 26.31 -0.35
C ALA A 36 35.07 27.85 -0.36
N ALA A 37 36.16 28.53 -0.69
CA ALA A 37 36.15 29.99 -0.85
C ALA A 37 35.15 30.39 -1.96
N PRO A 38 34.41 31.50 -1.81
CA PRO A 38 33.46 31.96 -2.81
C PRO A 38 34.20 32.25 -4.12
N GLN A 39 33.94 31.43 -5.15
CA GLN A 39 34.46 31.65 -6.49
C GLN A 39 33.58 32.68 -7.21
N SER A 40 34.19 33.69 -7.81
CA SER A 40 33.50 34.81 -8.49
C SER A 40 33.22 34.57 -9.98
N GLY A 41 33.21 33.30 -10.43
CA GLY A 41 32.97 32.94 -11.84
C GLY A 41 31.52 32.53 -12.11
N GLU A 42 31.06 32.71 -13.35
CA GLU A 42 29.82 32.09 -13.82
C GLU A 42 29.94 30.56 -13.76
N GLU A 43 29.15 29.94 -12.89
CA GLU A 43 29.14 28.49 -12.76
C GLU A 43 28.26 27.87 -13.86
N THR A 44 28.89 27.14 -14.77
CA THR A 44 28.21 26.35 -15.80
C THR A 44 27.53 25.11 -15.17
N LEU A 45 26.49 24.58 -15.83
CA LEU A 45 25.83 23.33 -15.42
C LEU A 45 26.83 22.16 -15.27
N SER A 46 27.81 22.08 -16.18
CA SER A 46 28.86 21.06 -16.16
C SER A 46 29.71 21.12 -14.88
N PHE A 47 30.00 22.33 -14.39
CA PHE A 47 30.72 22.51 -13.12
C PHE A 47 29.91 21.97 -11.94
N VAL A 48 28.61 22.32 -11.87
CA VAL A 48 27.72 21.83 -10.80
C VAL A 48 27.60 20.30 -10.82
N ILE A 49 27.45 19.69 -12.00
CA ILE A 49 27.40 18.22 -12.14
C ILE A 49 28.71 17.59 -11.65
N LEU A 50 29.86 18.15 -12.03
CA LEU A 50 31.17 17.64 -11.62
C LEU A 50 31.35 17.69 -10.09
N GLU A 51 30.86 18.74 -9.42
CA GLU A 51 30.87 18.83 -7.96
C GLU A 51 30.01 17.75 -7.29
N HIS A 52 28.82 17.46 -7.85
CA HIS A 52 27.98 16.37 -7.37
C HIS A 52 28.65 15.00 -7.58
N LEU A 53 29.29 14.76 -8.72
CA LEU A 53 30.06 13.53 -8.98
C LEU A 53 31.23 13.38 -8.00
N ARG A 54 32.00 14.45 -7.77
CA ARG A 54 33.06 14.46 -6.76
C ARG A 54 32.53 14.19 -5.36
N SER A 55 31.33 14.67 -5.03
CA SER A 55 30.67 14.42 -3.76
C SER A 55 30.22 12.97 -3.65
N ALA A 56 29.65 12.39 -4.71
CA ALA A 56 29.30 10.98 -4.79
C ALA A 56 30.53 10.08 -4.58
N LEU A 57 31.65 10.38 -5.25
CA LEU A 57 32.91 9.67 -5.06
C LEU A 57 33.41 9.74 -3.61
N SER A 58 33.27 10.89 -2.94
CA SER A 58 33.67 11.03 -1.53
C SER A 58 32.83 10.22 -0.54
N VAL A 59 31.59 9.86 -0.92
CA VAL A 59 30.71 8.97 -0.11
C VAL A 59 30.59 7.57 -0.73
N ALA A 60 31.40 7.24 -1.74
CA ALA A 60 31.31 5.98 -2.47
C ALA A 60 31.33 4.73 -1.59
N PRO A 61 32.18 4.63 -0.54
CA PRO A 61 32.14 3.45 0.34
C PRO A 61 30.76 3.20 0.98
N ARG A 62 30.04 4.28 1.33
CA ARG A 62 28.68 4.19 1.88
C ARG A 62 27.68 3.78 0.81
N LEU A 63 27.79 4.35 -0.40
CA LEU A 63 26.93 4.01 -1.53
C LEU A 63 27.11 2.56 -1.98
N ILE A 64 28.36 2.08 -2.03
CA ILE A 64 28.68 0.67 -2.34
C ILE A 64 28.07 -0.24 -1.29
N LEU A 65 28.21 0.08 0.01
CA LEU A 65 27.59 -0.70 1.08
C LEU A 65 26.06 -0.75 0.93
N MET A 66 25.42 0.38 0.62
CA MET A 66 23.98 0.45 0.34
C MET A 66 23.58 -0.42 -0.86
N ALA A 67 24.30 -0.32 -1.98
CA ALA A 67 24.03 -1.12 -3.17
C ALA A 67 24.22 -2.61 -2.92
N LEU A 68 25.33 -3.01 -2.28
CA LEU A 68 25.60 -4.41 -1.93
C LEU A 68 24.54 -4.98 -1.01
N SER A 69 24.05 -4.21 -0.03
CA SER A 69 22.97 -4.67 0.85
C SER A 69 21.64 -4.88 0.11
N MET A 70 21.31 -3.99 -0.82
CA MET A 70 20.15 -4.13 -1.71
C MET A 70 20.27 -5.36 -2.61
N LEU A 71 21.44 -5.57 -3.21
CA LEU A 71 21.72 -6.74 -4.05
C LEU A 71 21.70 -8.04 -3.24
N LEU A 72 22.23 -8.04 -2.01
CA LEU A 72 22.19 -9.20 -1.12
C LEU A 72 20.75 -9.54 -0.72
N TYR A 73 19.93 -8.54 -0.40
CA TYR A 73 18.51 -8.74 -0.08
C TYR A 73 17.74 -9.30 -1.29
N LEU A 74 17.89 -8.69 -2.46
CA LEU A 74 17.25 -9.15 -3.70
C LEU A 74 17.75 -10.54 -4.12
N GLY A 75 19.05 -10.79 -3.99
CA GLY A 75 19.66 -12.10 -4.27
C GLY A 75 19.18 -13.18 -3.31
N GLY A 76 19.02 -12.87 -2.03
CA GLY A 76 18.40 -13.76 -1.04
C GLY A 76 16.95 -14.07 -1.39
N ARG A 77 16.15 -13.04 -1.71
CA ARG A 77 14.75 -13.21 -2.15
C ARG A 77 14.64 -14.11 -3.38
N TYR A 78 15.49 -13.87 -4.38
CA TYR A 78 15.57 -14.70 -5.57
C TYR A 78 15.97 -16.14 -5.25
N TYR A 79 16.98 -16.32 -4.38
CA TYR A 79 17.43 -17.66 -3.97
C TYR A 79 16.36 -18.46 -3.22
N PHE A 80 15.55 -17.80 -2.39
CA PHE A 80 14.46 -18.43 -1.64
C PHE A 80 13.12 -18.47 -2.40
N ASP A 81 13.09 -18.10 -3.68
CA ASP A 81 11.87 -18.04 -4.51
C ASP A 81 10.73 -17.23 -3.86
N THR A 82 11.10 -16.10 -3.25
CA THR A 82 10.17 -15.17 -2.59
C THR A 82 10.17 -13.79 -3.26
N LEU A 83 10.78 -13.68 -4.44
CA LEU A 83 10.86 -12.43 -5.18
C LEU A 83 9.56 -12.13 -5.93
N ASP A 84 8.99 -13.15 -6.57
CA ASP A 84 7.75 -13.05 -7.32
C ASP A 84 6.61 -13.70 -6.53
N ILE A 85 5.42 -13.13 -6.66
CA ILE A 85 4.20 -13.73 -6.13
C ILE A 85 3.71 -14.72 -7.19
N PRO A 86 3.51 -16.01 -6.86
CA PRO A 86 3.02 -17.00 -7.81
C PRO A 86 1.73 -16.52 -8.49
N GLU A 87 1.63 -16.77 -9.80
CA GLU A 87 0.42 -16.45 -10.56
C GLU A 87 -0.77 -17.25 -9.98
N GLY A 88 -1.91 -16.59 -9.77
CA GLY A 88 -3.10 -17.17 -9.14
C GLY A 88 -3.33 -16.80 -7.68
N LEU A 89 -2.31 -16.25 -6.98
CA LEU A 89 -2.49 -15.74 -5.61
C LEU A 89 -3.09 -14.34 -5.55
N ILE A 90 -3.03 -13.57 -6.65
CA ILE A 90 -3.47 -12.18 -6.70
C ILE A 90 -4.91 -12.12 -7.21
N ARG A 91 -5.82 -11.69 -6.34
CA ARG A 91 -7.26 -11.62 -6.63
C ARG A 91 -7.66 -10.26 -7.19
N PRO A 92 -8.65 -10.17 -8.10
CA PRO A 92 -9.20 -8.89 -8.55
C PRO A 92 -9.73 -8.00 -7.42
N ALA A 93 -10.27 -8.57 -6.35
CA ALA A 93 -10.69 -7.82 -5.16
C ALA A 93 -9.53 -7.14 -4.43
N GLU A 94 -8.34 -7.74 -4.48
CA GLU A 94 -7.14 -7.21 -3.83
C GLU A 94 -6.36 -6.30 -4.76
N ASN A 95 -6.37 -6.54 -6.07
CA ASN A 95 -5.76 -5.69 -7.09
C ASN A 95 -6.60 -5.65 -8.37
N PRO A 96 -7.52 -4.67 -8.51
CA PRO A 96 -8.42 -4.59 -9.66
C PRO A 96 -7.66 -4.33 -10.97
N PHE A 97 -6.43 -3.78 -10.91
CA PHE A 97 -5.66 -3.42 -12.10
C PHE A 97 -4.65 -4.50 -12.50
N TYR A 98 -4.57 -5.60 -11.75
CA TYR A 98 -3.61 -6.68 -12.00
C TYR A 98 -3.68 -7.23 -13.43
N HIS A 99 -4.91 -7.39 -13.95
CA HIS A 99 -5.17 -7.96 -15.28
C HIS A 99 -4.99 -6.96 -16.43
N PHE A 100 -4.81 -5.66 -16.16
CA PHE A 100 -4.64 -4.66 -17.21
C PHE A 100 -3.32 -4.86 -17.95
N ARG A 101 -3.36 -4.70 -19.28
CA ARG A 101 -2.22 -4.83 -20.20
C ARG A 101 -2.09 -3.61 -21.11
N GLY A 102 -0.90 -3.42 -21.69
CA GLY A 102 -0.63 -2.41 -22.71
C GLY A 102 -1.00 -0.98 -22.30
N GLU A 103 -1.66 -0.25 -23.20
CA GLU A 103 -2.07 1.14 -22.97
C GLU A 103 -3.07 1.31 -21.83
N HIS A 104 -3.97 0.33 -21.65
CA HIS A 104 -4.97 0.38 -20.58
C HIS A 104 -4.29 0.39 -19.21
N ARG A 105 -3.25 -0.45 -19.04
CA ARG A 105 -2.41 -0.49 -17.85
C ARG A 105 -1.69 0.85 -17.65
N ALA A 106 -0.99 1.32 -18.68
CA ALA A 106 -0.20 2.55 -18.60
C ALA A 106 -1.07 3.75 -18.18
N ARG A 107 -2.22 3.95 -18.82
CA ARG A 107 -3.17 5.03 -18.51
C ARG A 107 -3.62 5.00 -17.05
N ASN A 108 -4.08 3.84 -16.58
CA ASN A 108 -4.61 3.68 -15.23
C ASN A 108 -3.52 3.88 -14.17
N TYR A 109 -2.34 3.28 -14.35
CA TYR A 109 -1.26 3.45 -13.37
C TYR A 109 -0.64 4.85 -13.39
N LEU A 110 -0.62 5.55 -14.53
CA LEU A 110 -0.28 6.98 -14.57
C LEU A 110 -1.26 7.81 -13.71
N TYR A 111 -2.55 7.50 -13.79
CA TYR A 111 -3.56 8.15 -12.96
C TYR A 111 -3.37 7.84 -11.47
N VAL A 112 -3.18 6.58 -11.11
CA VAL A 112 -2.97 6.23 -9.71
C VAL A 112 -1.68 6.86 -9.17
N LEU A 113 -0.58 6.84 -9.94
CA LEU A 113 0.67 7.48 -9.55
C LEU A 113 0.48 8.99 -9.32
N ALA A 114 -0.27 9.66 -10.20
CA ALA A 114 -0.57 11.09 -10.05
C ALA A 114 -1.38 11.37 -8.78
N VAL A 115 -2.39 10.56 -8.47
CA VAL A 115 -3.16 10.68 -7.22
C VAL A 115 -2.23 10.54 -6.01
N HIS A 116 -1.30 9.59 -6.01
CA HIS A 116 -0.39 9.36 -4.88
C HIS A 116 0.70 10.44 -4.77
N ILE A 117 1.17 10.99 -5.90
CA ILE A 117 2.00 12.19 -5.88
C ILE A 117 1.20 13.34 -5.28
N GLY A 118 -0.05 13.57 -5.71
CA GLY A 118 -0.94 14.57 -5.11
C GLY A 118 -1.07 14.42 -3.60
N LYS A 119 -1.28 13.18 -3.12
CA LYS A 119 -1.36 12.85 -1.70
C LYS A 119 -0.09 13.17 -0.94
N SER A 120 1.09 12.94 -1.54
CA SER A 120 2.36 13.33 -0.93
C SER A 120 2.43 14.84 -0.65
N TRP A 121 1.77 15.65 -1.50
CA TRP A 121 1.60 17.09 -1.37
C TRP A 121 0.40 17.51 -0.51
N GLY A 122 -0.30 16.56 0.11
CA GLY A 122 -1.49 16.79 0.91
C GLY A 122 -2.75 17.08 0.09
N LEU A 123 -2.76 16.77 -1.20
CA LEU A 123 -3.98 16.75 -2.02
C LEU A 123 -4.57 15.35 -1.91
N ASP A 124 -5.67 15.19 -1.18
CA ASP A 124 -6.34 13.90 -1.02
C ASP A 124 -7.70 13.90 -1.73
N PRO A 125 -7.73 13.70 -3.06
CA PRO A 125 -8.97 13.77 -3.83
C PRO A 125 -9.88 12.55 -3.64
N ILE A 126 -9.34 11.43 -3.14
CA ILE A 126 -10.08 10.17 -3.00
C ILE A 126 -10.42 9.84 -1.54
N GLY A 127 -9.65 10.33 -0.57
CA GLY A 127 -9.83 9.99 0.84
C GLY A 127 -8.80 9.00 1.37
N PHE A 128 -8.94 8.62 2.63
CA PHE A 128 -8.02 7.71 3.32
C PHE A 128 -8.44 6.25 3.14
N SER A 129 -7.53 5.38 2.70
CA SER A 129 -7.74 3.94 2.85
C SER A 129 -6.46 3.21 3.22
N HIS A 130 -6.57 2.24 4.14
CA HIS A 130 -5.44 1.39 4.51
C HIS A 130 -4.99 0.49 3.35
N GLU A 131 -5.92 0.12 2.48
CA GLU A 131 -5.72 -0.60 1.22
C GLU A 131 -6.82 -0.15 0.27
N TYR A 132 -6.49 0.19 -0.97
CA TYR A 132 -7.50 0.42 -1.98
C TYR A 132 -8.01 -0.94 -2.48
N GLY A 133 -9.32 -1.15 -2.49
CA GLY A 133 -9.94 -2.34 -3.05
C GLY A 133 -10.56 -2.12 -4.43
N PHE A 134 -11.43 -3.07 -4.78
CA PHE A 134 -12.28 -2.99 -5.96
C PHE A 134 -13.00 -1.64 -6.08
N GLU A 135 -12.93 -1.04 -7.27
CA GLU A 135 -13.58 0.23 -7.63
C GLU A 135 -13.27 1.49 -6.79
N CYS A 136 -12.36 1.43 -5.80
CA CYS A 136 -11.91 2.61 -5.05
C CYS A 136 -11.37 3.73 -5.95
N ILE A 137 -10.57 3.33 -6.94
CA ILE A 137 -10.06 4.21 -8.00
C ILE A 137 -10.64 3.66 -9.29
N PRO A 138 -11.75 4.23 -9.81
CA PRO A 138 -12.43 3.67 -10.96
C PRO A 138 -11.51 3.71 -12.19
N ALA A 139 -11.50 2.62 -12.95
CA ALA A 139 -10.67 2.51 -14.14
C ALA A 139 -10.98 3.63 -15.14
N LEU A 140 -9.93 4.08 -15.84
CA LEU A 140 -10.03 4.99 -16.96
C LEU A 140 -10.25 4.16 -18.22
N GLU A 141 -11.37 4.36 -18.90
CA GLU A 141 -11.72 3.65 -20.14
C GLU A 141 -11.13 4.31 -21.40
N SER A 142 -10.85 5.61 -21.35
CA SER A 142 -10.36 6.39 -22.49
C SER A 142 -9.29 7.42 -22.10
N TRP A 143 -8.42 7.78 -23.05
CA TRP A 143 -7.46 8.89 -22.90
C TRP A 143 -8.13 10.28 -22.91
N ALA A 144 -9.41 10.35 -23.28
CA ALA A 144 -10.21 11.57 -23.22
C ALA A 144 -10.88 11.79 -21.84
N ASP A 145 -10.63 10.91 -20.87
CA ASP A 145 -11.21 11.04 -19.54
C ASP A 145 -10.69 12.31 -18.83
N PRO A 146 -11.56 13.21 -18.34
CA PRO A 146 -11.14 14.46 -17.71
C PRO A 146 -10.27 14.26 -16.46
N ARG A 147 -10.35 13.08 -15.80
CA ARG A 147 -9.50 12.74 -14.65
C ARG A 147 -8.00 12.71 -15.01
N LEU A 148 -7.66 12.54 -16.29
CA LEU A 148 -6.28 12.62 -16.79
C LEU A 148 -5.68 14.03 -16.75
N ALA A 149 -6.49 15.07 -16.50
CA ALA A 149 -5.98 16.42 -16.27
C ALA A 149 -5.04 16.48 -15.06
N LEU A 150 -5.29 15.69 -14.01
CA LEU A 150 -4.44 15.65 -12.82
C LEU A 150 -3.03 15.10 -13.12
N PRO A 151 -2.87 13.91 -13.73
CA PRO A 151 -1.57 13.43 -14.23
C PRO A 151 -0.85 14.43 -15.13
N LEU A 152 -1.56 15.04 -16.08
CA LEU A 152 -0.96 16.01 -17.01
C LEU A 152 -0.45 17.25 -16.28
N LEU A 153 -1.23 17.79 -15.33
CA LEU A 153 -0.82 18.91 -14.49
C LEU A 153 0.41 18.58 -13.66
N ILE A 154 0.42 17.42 -12.98
CA ILE A 154 1.56 16.98 -12.17
C ILE A 154 2.80 16.79 -13.06
N ALA A 155 2.67 16.15 -14.22
CA ALA A 155 3.76 15.98 -15.16
C ALA A 155 4.31 17.33 -15.65
N ALA A 156 3.44 18.30 -15.96
CA ALA A 156 3.83 19.65 -16.37
C ALA A 156 4.60 20.39 -15.26
N LEU A 157 4.14 20.28 -14.00
CA LEU A 157 4.82 20.87 -12.83
C LEU A 157 6.20 20.24 -12.59
N LEU A 158 6.30 18.91 -12.67
CA LEU A 158 7.58 18.20 -12.55
C LEU A 158 8.52 18.59 -13.69
N PHE A 159 8.04 18.66 -14.93
CA PHE A 159 8.84 19.10 -16.07
C PHE A 159 9.32 20.55 -15.92
N LEU A 160 8.45 21.46 -15.51
CA LEU A 160 8.82 22.86 -15.23
C LEU A 160 9.88 22.95 -14.12
N SER A 161 9.77 22.14 -13.07
CA SER A 161 10.77 22.10 -12.00
C SER A 161 12.15 21.70 -12.50
N VAL A 162 12.21 20.75 -13.45
CA VAL A 162 13.46 20.33 -14.11
C VAL A 162 14.03 21.46 -14.96
N LEU A 163 13.19 22.14 -15.77
CA LEU A 163 13.64 23.29 -16.56
C LEU A 163 14.19 24.42 -15.67
N LEU A 164 13.54 24.70 -14.55
CA LEU A 164 14.02 25.67 -13.56
C LEU A 164 15.35 25.24 -12.93
N ALA A 165 15.52 23.95 -12.64
CA ALA A 165 16.80 23.43 -12.16
C ALA A 165 17.92 23.51 -13.20
N LEU A 166 17.62 23.34 -14.48
CA LEU A 166 18.60 23.56 -15.55
C LEU A 166 18.98 25.04 -15.69
N ARG A 167 18.03 25.95 -15.46
CA ARG A 167 18.27 27.41 -15.49
C ARG A 167 19.03 27.92 -14.26
N TYR A 168 18.78 27.33 -13.09
CA TYR A 168 19.34 27.72 -11.79
C TYR A 168 19.97 26.52 -11.05
N PRO A 169 20.97 25.83 -11.64
CA PRO A 169 21.46 24.55 -11.16
C PRO A 169 22.08 24.63 -9.76
N ARG A 170 22.73 25.75 -9.43
CA ARG A 170 23.35 25.95 -8.11
C ARG A 170 22.32 25.91 -6.97
N GLN A 171 21.13 26.44 -7.21
CA GLN A 171 20.11 26.65 -6.17
C GLN A 171 19.13 25.48 -6.10
N LEU A 172 18.73 24.94 -7.25
CA LEU A 172 17.61 24.02 -7.35
C LEU A 172 18.02 22.56 -7.59
N LEU A 173 19.17 22.27 -8.20
CA LEU A 173 19.52 20.90 -8.58
C LEU A 173 19.60 19.96 -7.37
N GLY A 174 20.21 20.41 -6.27
CA GLY A 174 20.30 19.63 -5.03
C GLY A 174 18.93 19.30 -4.43
N PRO A 175 18.13 20.30 -4.02
CA PRO A 175 16.78 20.07 -3.48
C PRO A 175 15.87 19.28 -4.40
N LEU A 176 15.93 19.55 -5.71
CA LEU A 176 15.10 18.84 -6.68
C LEU A 176 15.54 17.38 -6.85
N SER A 177 16.85 17.10 -6.83
CA SER A 177 17.35 15.72 -6.85
C SER A 177 16.87 14.92 -5.64
N ILE A 178 16.91 15.53 -4.44
CA ILE A 178 16.36 14.92 -3.22
C ILE A 178 14.87 14.63 -3.44
N HIS A 179 14.11 15.59 -3.96
CA HIS A 179 12.68 15.43 -4.16
C HIS A 179 12.32 14.30 -5.10
N PHE A 180 12.90 14.27 -6.31
CA PHE A 180 12.67 13.16 -7.24
C PHE A 180 13.11 11.82 -6.65
N ALA A 181 14.24 11.77 -5.95
CA ALA A 181 14.71 10.53 -5.36
C ALA A 181 13.75 9.97 -4.29
N TRP A 182 13.13 10.83 -3.49
CA TRP A 182 12.08 10.42 -2.55
C TRP A 182 10.74 10.13 -3.25
N LEU A 183 10.38 10.83 -4.33
CA LEU A 183 9.20 10.47 -5.14
C LEU A 183 9.36 9.09 -5.80
N MET A 184 10.58 8.67 -6.14
CA MET A 184 10.86 7.33 -6.65
C MET A 184 10.50 6.21 -5.66
N THR A 185 10.28 6.51 -4.38
CA THR A 185 9.74 5.52 -3.42
C THR A 185 8.32 5.07 -3.77
N LEU A 186 7.60 5.85 -4.60
CA LEU A 186 6.31 5.48 -5.18
C LEU A 186 6.43 4.50 -6.37
N PHE A 187 7.63 4.03 -6.68
CA PHE A 187 7.87 3.07 -7.78
C PHE A 187 6.94 1.83 -7.75
N PRO A 188 6.59 1.22 -6.60
CA PRO A 188 5.63 0.11 -6.57
C PRO A 188 4.24 0.47 -7.12
N ILE A 189 3.87 1.75 -7.08
CA ILE A 189 2.60 2.30 -7.56
C ILE A 189 2.62 2.53 -9.08
N SER A 190 3.81 2.54 -9.72
CA SER A 190 3.94 2.85 -11.15
C SER A 190 3.33 1.81 -12.09
N GLY A 191 2.99 0.61 -11.58
CA GLY A 191 2.50 -0.51 -12.39
C GLY A 191 3.58 -1.17 -13.25
N LEU A 192 4.85 -0.73 -13.17
CA LEU A 192 5.98 -1.38 -13.83
C LEU A 192 6.26 -2.76 -13.21
N VAL A 193 6.11 -2.88 -11.89
CA VAL A 193 6.19 -4.14 -11.15
C VAL A 193 4.78 -4.56 -10.77
N LYS A 194 4.45 -5.85 -10.96
CA LYS A 194 3.20 -6.42 -10.45
C LYS A 194 3.32 -6.53 -8.93
N VAL A 195 2.43 -5.87 -8.20
CA VAL A 195 2.34 -5.95 -6.74
C VAL A 195 1.06 -6.70 -6.38
N GLY A 196 1.13 -7.61 -5.42
CA GLY A 196 0.00 -8.49 -5.07
C GLY A 196 -1.16 -7.78 -4.40
N THR A 197 -0.88 -6.79 -3.57
CA THR A 197 -1.90 -5.91 -2.99
C THR A 197 -2.02 -4.65 -3.83
N PHE A 198 -3.24 -4.15 -4.01
CA PHE A 198 -3.41 -2.84 -4.61
C PHE A 198 -2.82 -1.77 -3.69
N ILE A 199 -2.68 -0.60 -4.28
CA ILE A 199 -1.95 0.50 -3.68
C ILE A 199 -2.58 0.90 -2.34
N SER A 200 -1.77 1.36 -1.41
CA SER A 200 -2.19 1.76 -0.06
C SER A 200 -1.56 3.10 0.33
N ASP A 201 -2.26 3.87 1.16
CA ASP A 201 -1.79 5.19 1.59
C ASP A 201 -0.45 5.13 2.36
N ARG A 202 -0.12 3.99 2.98
CA ARG A 202 1.15 3.79 3.68
C ARG A 202 2.39 3.97 2.78
N ILE A 203 2.26 3.79 1.47
CA ILE A 203 3.39 3.97 0.53
C ILE A 203 3.74 5.45 0.34
N VAL A 204 2.78 6.36 0.58
CA VAL A 204 2.97 7.81 0.43
C VAL A 204 3.89 8.38 1.52
N VAL A 205 3.99 7.73 2.68
CA VAL A 205 4.76 8.21 3.85
C VAL A 205 6.22 8.51 3.52
N ALA A 206 6.87 7.66 2.73
CA ALA A 206 8.25 7.90 2.32
C ALA A 206 8.35 9.14 1.42
N SER A 207 7.45 9.27 0.45
CA SER A 207 7.44 10.40 -0.49
C SER A 207 7.10 11.75 0.18
N SER A 208 6.33 11.77 1.27
CA SER A 208 5.99 13.00 2.01
C SER A 208 7.18 13.61 2.76
N VAL A 209 8.27 12.86 2.96
CA VAL A 209 9.55 13.41 3.44
C VAL A 209 10.04 14.49 2.49
N SER A 210 9.91 14.27 1.18
CA SER A 210 10.34 15.23 0.17
C SER A 210 9.55 16.54 0.24
N VAL A 211 8.25 16.45 0.45
CA VAL A 211 7.36 17.60 0.56
C VAL A 211 7.65 18.37 1.84
N SER A 212 7.88 17.67 2.95
CA SER A 212 8.30 18.29 4.22
C SER A 212 9.60 19.09 4.07
N LEU A 213 10.59 18.54 3.35
CA LEU A 213 11.84 19.23 3.06
C LEU A 213 11.63 20.48 2.19
N TRP A 214 10.77 20.39 1.17
CA TRP A 214 10.43 21.54 0.32
C TRP A 214 9.70 22.64 1.07
N ILE A 215 8.69 22.29 1.87
CA ILE A 215 7.96 23.25 2.70
C ILE A 215 8.92 23.92 3.68
N GLY A 216 9.78 23.15 4.35
CA GLY A 216 10.80 23.70 5.25
C GLY A 216 11.77 24.64 4.54
N LEU A 217 12.23 24.28 3.33
CA LEU A 217 13.11 25.12 2.52
C LEU A 217 12.41 26.41 2.08
N ALA A 218 11.15 26.32 1.64
CA ALA A 218 10.34 27.47 1.24
C ALA A 218 10.13 28.43 2.42
N LEU A 219 9.76 27.90 3.59
CA LEU A 219 9.62 28.67 4.83
C LEU A 219 10.95 29.32 5.23
N HIS A 220 12.07 28.61 5.12
CA HIS A 220 13.40 29.15 5.42
C HIS A 220 13.78 30.31 4.47
N TYR A 221 13.61 30.13 3.16
CA TYR A 221 13.87 31.18 2.18
C TYR A 221 12.98 32.40 2.42
N TRP A 222 11.71 32.16 2.72
CA TRP A 222 10.76 33.22 2.99
C TRP A 222 11.08 33.99 4.28
N ALA A 223 11.51 33.30 5.34
CA ALA A 223 11.92 33.91 6.61
C ALA A 223 13.24 34.70 6.50
N THR A 224 14.19 34.24 5.68
CA THR A 224 15.55 34.83 5.59
C THR A 224 15.71 35.87 4.50
N ARG A 225 14.96 35.74 3.39
CA ARG A 225 15.01 36.65 2.23
C ARG A 225 13.74 37.47 2.03
N GLY A 226 12.78 37.35 2.95
CA GLY A 226 11.50 38.06 2.91
C GLY A 226 11.69 39.57 2.71
N VAL A 227 10.98 40.09 1.70
CA VAL A 227 11.03 41.47 1.20
C VAL A 227 11.09 42.49 2.34
N HIS A 228 12.18 43.26 2.42
CA HIS A 228 12.38 44.35 3.39
C HIS A 228 11.35 45.51 3.28
N MET A 229 10.37 45.44 2.38
CA MET A 229 9.53 46.58 2.00
C MET A 229 8.23 46.74 2.80
N LEU A 230 7.83 45.78 3.64
CA LEU A 230 6.62 45.89 4.48
C LEU A 230 6.86 45.25 5.86
N PRO A 231 6.10 45.62 6.93
CA PRO A 231 6.09 44.91 8.22
C PRO A 231 5.40 43.55 8.05
N ALA A 232 5.98 42.68 7.23
CA ALA A 232 5.45 41.39 6.83
C ALA A 232 5.71 40.30 7.88
N LYS A 233 6.49 40.57 8.93
CA LYS A 233 6.80 39.63 10.02
C LYS A 233 5.56 39.03 10.71
N PRO A 234 4.55 39.81 11.14
CA PRO A 234 3.34 39.25 11.74
C PRO A 234 2.55 38.37 10.76
N LEU A 235 2.38 38.81 9.50
CA LEU A 235 1.74 38.00 8.47
C LEU A 235 2.54 36.73 8.18
N GLN A 236 3.88 36.83 8.24
CA GLN A 236 4.78 35.71 8.05
C GLN A 236 4.60 34.63 9.12
N CYS A 237 4.63 35.07 10.38
CA CYS A 237 4.36 34.21 11.52
C CYS A 237 2.95 33.62 11.45
N LEU A 238 1.94 34.38 11.02
CA LEU A 238 0.57 33.91 10.90
C LEU A 238 0.43 32.80 9.86
N LEU A 239 0.98 32.95 8.65
CA LEU A 239 0.87 31.88 7.64
C LEU A 239 1.72 30.67 8.02
N ALA A 240 2.87 30.85 8.67
CA ALA A 240 3.67 29.74 9.18
C ALA A 240 2.91 28.96 10.27
N ALA A 241 2.31 29.66 11.23
CA ALA A 241 1.47 29.08 12.26
C ALA A 241 0.23 28.38 11.67
N TRP A 242 -0.40 29.01 10.67
CA TRP A 242 -1.52 28.41 9.94
C TRP A 242 -1.11 27.13 9.20
N THR A 243 0.02 27.16 8.48
CA THR A 243 0.56 25.97 7.79
C THR A 243 0.84 24.85 8.78
N PHE A 244 1.47 25.17 9.91
CA PHE A 244 1.72 24.21 10.97
C PHE A 244 0.42 23.64 11.55
N ALA A 245 -0.57 24.48 11.83
CA ALA A 245 -1.87 24.05 12.37
C ALA A 245 -2.62 23.13 11.39
N VAL A 246 -2.61 23.44 10.09
CA VAL A 246 -3.21 22.60 9.04
C VAL A 246 -2.48 21.25 8.95
N CYS A 247 -1.15 21.25 8.90
CA CYS A 247 -0.36 20.02 8.87
C CYS A 247 -0.58 19.18 10.12
N TYR A 248 -0.57 19.80 11.30
CA TYR A 248 -0.80 19.13 12.58
C TYR A 248 -2.19 18.51 12.65
N SER A 249 -3.23 19.28 12.28
CA SER A 249 -4.62 18.78 12.26
C SER A 249 -4.75 17.56 11.35
N ARG A 250 -4.18 17.61 10.14
CA ARG A 250 -4.19 16.48 9.20
C ARG A 250 -3.46 15.25 9.73
N VAL A 251 -2.24 15.44 10.25
CA VAL A 251 -1.47 14.35 10.85
C VAL A 251 -2.22 13.74 12.03
N HIS A 252 -2.78 14.56 12.90
CA HIS A 252 -3.55 14.11 14.06
C HIS A 252 -4.77 13.28 13.64
N THR A 253 -5.59 13.78 12.72
CA THR A 253 -6.74 13.03 12.19
C THR A 253 -6.31 11.70 11.58
N ARG A 254 -5.24 11.68 10.79
CA ARG A 254 -4.71 10.44 10.21
C ARG A 254 -4.20 9.49 11.29
N THR A 255 -3.46 9.97 12.28
CA THR A 255 -2.99 9.14 13.39
C THR A 255 -4.15 8.49 14.14
N LEU A 256 -5.26 9.22 14.36
CA LEU A 256 -6.46 8.64 14.98
C LEU A 256 -7.06 7.52 14.12
N GLN A 257 -7.12 7.68 12.80
CA GLN A 257 -7.61 6.65 11.88
C GLN A 257 -6.70 5.39 11.83
N TRP A 258 -5.43 5.51 12.20
CA TRP A 258 -4.48 4.38 12.27
C TRP A 258 -4.34 3.78 13.66
N MET A 259 -5.01 4.34 14.67
CA MET A 259 -4.75 4.01 16.07
C MET A 259 -5.32 2.63 16.45
N ASP A 260 -6.43 2.23 15.83
CA ASP A 260 -7.10 0.96 16.08
C ASP A 260 -7.68 0.38 14.79
N SER A 261 -7.93 -0.93 14.79
CA SER A 261 -8.43 -1.64 13.61
C SER A 261 -9.82 -1.19 13.18
N ILE A 262 -10.67 -0.71 14.10
CA ILE A 262 -12.05 -0.32 13.80
C ILE A 262 -12.03 1.02 13.07
N SER A 263 -11.38 2.04 13.62
CA SER A 263 -11.24 3.35 12.97
C SER A 263 -10.52 3.26 11.62
N LEU A 264 -9.55 2.34 11.50
CA LEU A 264 -8.87 2.05 10.24
C LEU A 264 -9.80 1.46 9.19
N LEU A 265 -10.62 0.48 9.57
CA LEU A 265 -11.58 -0.17 8.66
C LEU A 265 -12.75 0.77 8.30
N GLU A 266 -13.30 1.48 9.28
CA GLU A 266 -14.38 2.46 9.08
C GLU A 266 -13.95 3.56 8.11
N SER A 267 -12.80 4.19 8.35
CA SER A 267 -12.30 5.24 7.45
C SER A 267 -11.98 4.73 6.05
N SER A 268 -11.59 3.47 5.93
CA SER A 268 -11.37 2.82 4.64
C SER A 268 -12.69 2.54 3.92
N LEU A 269 -13.74 2.12 4.62
CA LEU A 269 -15.08 1.92 4.05
C LEU A 269 -15.79 3.25 3.72
N GLU A 270 -15.50 4.33 4.46
CA GLU A 270 -15.97 5.68 4.11
C GLU A 270 -15.42 6.14 2.75
N THR A 271 -14.13 5.86 2.51
CA THR A 271 -13.45 6.18 1.25
C THR A 271 -13.79 5.18 0.14
N CYS A 272 -13.92 3.91 0.50
CA CYS A 272 -14.10 2.78 -0.39
C CYS A 272 -15.25 1.87 0.07
N PRO A 273 -16.50 2.28 -0.14
CA PRO A 273 -17.66 1.50 0.31
C PRO A 273 -17.84 0.19 -0.46
N ARG A 274 -17.13 -0.01 -1.58
CA ARG A 274 -17.13 -1.25 -2.37
C ARG A 274 -15.89 -2.11 -2.13
N PHE A 275 -15.26 -2.00 -0.96
CA PHE A 275 -14.10 -2.82 -0.62
C PHE A 275 -14.50 -4.12 0.10
N ALA A 276 -14.66 -5.21 -0.67
CA ALA A 276 -15.16 -6.50 -0.16
C ALA A 276 -14.33 -7.04 1.02
N LYS A 277 -12.99 -6.99 0.94
CA LYS A 277 -12.12 -7.46 2.03
C LYS A 277 -12.28 -6.62 3.30
N ALA A 278 -12.42 -5.30 3.22
CA ALA A 278 -12.68 -4.48 4.41
C ALA A 278 -14.03 -4.80 5.04
N HIS A 279 -15.06 -5.11 4.24
CA HIS A 279 -16.33 -5.62 4.77
C HIS A 279 -16.17 -6.98 5.47
N MET A 280 -15.42 -7.91 4.88
CA MET A 280 -15.10 -9.18 5.53
C MET A 280 -14.30 -8.99 6.84
N GLU A 281 -13.34 -8.08 6.89
CA GLU A 281 -12.64 -7.78 8.15
C GLU A 281 -13.56 -7.10 9.18
N MET A 282 -14.48 -6.23 8.73
CA MET A 282 -15.49 -5.62 9.59
C MET A 282 -16.46 -6.66 10.15
N SER A 283 -16.77 -7.73 9.41
CA SER A 283 -17.60 -8.83 9.93
C SER A 283 -16.91 -9.58 11.07
N LYS A 284 -15.56 -9.68 11.08
CA LYS A 284 -14.80 -10.26 12.20
C LYS A 284 -14.91 -9.41 13.45
N VAL A 285 -14.87 -8.08 13.32
CA VAL A 285 -15.09 -7.13 14.42
C VAL A 285 -16.42 -7.44 15.10
N TYR A 286 -17.50 -7.55 14.32
CA TYR A 286 -18.86 -7.78 14.82
C TYR A 286 -19.16 -9.25 15.22
N SER A 287 -18.41 -10.24 14.74
CA SER A 287 -18.60 -11.66 15.11
C SER A 287 -17.91 -12.07 16.42
N GLY A 288 -17.47 -11.10 17.23
CA GLY A 288 -16.96 -11.35 18.57
C GLY A 288 -15.45 -11.21 18.73
N LEU A 289 -14.72 -10.68 17.72
CA LEU A 289 -13.33 -10.26 17.93
C LEU A 289 -13.22 -9.23 19.07
N PHE A 290 -14.22 -8.35 19.17
CA PHE A 290 -14.39 -7.41 20.29
C PHE A 290 -15.71 -7.69 21.02
N PRO A 291 -15.69 -8.16 22.28
CA PRO A 291 -16.90 -8.56 23.00
C PRO A 291 -17.95 -7.45 23.13
N ASN A 292 -17.52 -6.20 23.23
CA ASN A 292 -18.40 -5.03 23.36
C ASN A 292 -19.08 -4.61 22.04
N LEU A 293 -18.64 -5.15 20.90
CA LEU A 293 -19.19 -4.87 19.57
C LEU A 293 -19.85 -6.10 18.97
N HIS A 294 -20.08 -7.16 19.75
CA HIS A 294 -20.67 -8.40 19.24
C HIS A 294 -22.09 -8.17 18.71
N ASP A 295 -22.28 -8.35 17.41
CA ASP A 295 -23.55 -8.18 16.68
C ASP A 295 -23.51 -9.07 15.42
N LEU A 296 -24.04 -10.29 15.55
CA LEU A 296 -24.06 -11.27 14.46
C LEU A 296 -24.85 -10.80 13.23
N HIS A 297 -25.89 -10.00 13.42
CA HIS A 297 -26.67 -9.46 12.32
C HIS A 297 -25.86 -8.47 11.49
N LYS A 298 -25.15 -7.53 12.13
CA LYS A 298 -24.22 -6.63 11.43
C LYS A 298 -23.06 -7.37 10.78
N SER A 299 -22.54 -8.39 11.46
CA SER A 299 -21.49 -9.24 10.90
C SER A 299 -21.94 -9.88 9.58
N ARG A 300 -23.11 -10.53 9.57
CA ARG A 300 -23.72 -11.13 8.39
C ARG A 300 -24.01 -10.11 7.29
N HIS A 301 -24.54 -8.93 7.64
CA HIS A 301 -24.77 -7.85 6.69
C HIS A 301 -23.49 -7.44 5.93
N HIS A 302 -22.36 -7.33 6.63
CA HIS A 302 -21.09 -7.03 5.97
C HIS A 302 -20.59 -8.18 5.09
N LEU A 303 -20.80 -9.43 5.49
CA LEU A 303 -20.51 -10.58 4.62
C LEU A 303 -21.36 -10.55 3.34
N ASP A 304 -22.66 -10.27 3.46
CA ASP A 304 -23.56 -10.20 2.30
C ASP A 304 -23.13 -9.09 1.33
N ILE A 305 -22.69 -7.94 1.85
CA ILE A 305 -22.12 -6.87 1.02
C ILE A 305 -20.83 -7.35 0.35
N ALA A 306 -19.90 -7.95 1.10
CA ALA A 306 -18.64 -8.44 0.54
C ALA A 306 -18.86 -9.46 -0.59
N LEU A 307 -19.79 -10.41 -0.40
CA LEU A 307 -20.17 -11.41 -1.41
C LEU A 307 -20.82 -10.74 -2.63
N SER A 308 -21.64 -9.71 -2.43
CA SER A 308 -22.26 -8.96 -3.54
C SER A 308 -21.25 -8.18 -4.39
N ILE A 309 -20.14 -7.75 -3.77
CA ILE A 309 -19.06 -7.02 -4.44
C ILE A 309 -18.16 -7.99 -5.22
N ASP A 310 -17.73 -9.07 -4.57
CA ASP A 310 -16.91 -10.11 -5.19
C ASP A 310 -17.46 -11.51 -4.84
N PRO A 311 -18.29 -12.09 -5.73
CA PRO A 311 -18.81 -13.44 -5.56
C PRO A 311 -17.74 -14.55 -5.54
N ASN A 312 -16.53 -14.26 -6.00
CA ASN A 312 -15.43 -15.23 -6.04
C ASN A 312 -14.49 -15.12 -4.83
N LEU A 313 -14.85 -14.30 -3.83
CA LEU A 313 -14.07 -14.06 -2.63
C LEU A 313 -14.14 -15.27 -1.68
N CYS A 314 -13.38 -16.32 -1.98
CA CYS A 314 -13.54 -17.62 -1.29
C CYS A 314 -13.21 -17.63 0.22
N ASP A 315 -12.43 -16.67 0.72
CA ASP A 315 -12.11 -16.52 2.14
C ASP A 315 -13.33 -16.10 2.98
N ILE A 316 -14.37 -15.58 2.32
CA ILE A 316 -15.62 -15.19 2.97
C ILE A 316 -16.35 -16.38 3.59
N HIS A 317 -16.26 -17.57 2.98
CA HIS A 317 -16.93 -18.79 3.45
C HIS A 317 -16.45 -19.19 4.85
N GLN A 318 -15.15 -18.96 5.15
CA GLN A 318 -14.64 -19.20 6.50
C GLN A 318 -15.32 -18.29 7.53
N GLN A 319 -15.62 -17.04 7.16
CA GLN A 319 -16.30 -16.10 8.04
C GLN A 319 -17.80 -16.36 8.13
N TYR A 320 -18.46 -16.76 7.05
CA TYR A 320 -19.84 -17.24 7.11
C TYR A 320 -19.97 -18.46 8.02
N ALA A 321 -19.07 -19.44 7.92
CA ALA A 321 -19.02 -20.57 8.84
C ALA A 321 -18.87 -20.09 10.30
N HIS A 322 -17.92 -19.18 10.57
CA HIS A 322 -17.73 -18.64 11.92
C HIS A 322 -18.98 -17.94 12.48
N VAL A 323 -19.73 -17.19 11.67
CA VAL A 323 -20.99 -16.57 12.08
C VAL A 323 -22.10 -17.62 12.26
N ALA A 324 -22.24 -18.57 11.32
CA ALA A 324 -23.28 -19.58 11.34
C ALA A 324 -23.21 -20.50 12.57
N ILE A 325 -22.01 -20.89 13.01
CA ILE A 325 -21.86 -21.71 14.22
C ILE A 325 -22.25 -20.95 15.49
N GLN A 326 -21.98 -19.64 15.57
CA GLN A 326 -22.39 -18.80 16.69
C GLN A 326 -23.90 -18.56 16.72
N GLU A 327 -24.56 -18.54 15.56
CA GLU A 327 -26.01 -18.47 15.43
C GLU A 327 -26.71 -19.83 15.68
N GLY A 328 -25.97 -20.93 15.86
CA GLY A 328 -26.52 -22.28 15.99
C GLY A 328 -27.04 -22.87 14.67
N LYS A 329 -26.64 -22.30 13.53
CA LYS A 329 -27.02 -22.77 12.18
C LYS A 329 -26.02 -23.80 11.66
N TYR A 330 -26.06 -25.00 12.26
CA TYR A 330 -25.06 -26.05 11.99
C TYR A 330 -25.02 -26.52 10.52
N LEU A 331 -26.17 -26.58 9.83
CA LEU A 331 -26.20 -27.00 8.42
C LEU A 331 -25.51 -25.97 7.51
N GLU A 332 -25.75 -24.68 7.75
CA GLU A 332 -25.07 -23.59 7.04
C GLU A 332 -23.56 -23.63 7.33
N TYR A 333 -23.19 -23.77 8.60
CA TYR A 333 -21.80 -23.94 9.02
C TYR A 333 -21.10 -25.08 8.29
N GLU A 334 -21.71 -26.27 8.25
CA GLU A 334 -21.16 -27.45 7.57
C GLU A 334 -20.92 -27.16 6.08
N SER A 335 -21.89 -26.53 5.39
CA SER A 335 -21.77 -26.20 3.97
C SER A 335 -20.71 -25.14 3.67
N GLU A 336 -20.67 -24.06 4.44
CA GLU A 336 -19.69 -22.97 4.28
C GLU A 336 -18.28 -23.44 4.64
N LEU A 337 -18.15 -24.35 5.59
CA LEU A 337 -16.86 -24.93 5.96
C LEU A 337 -16.24 -25.76 4.83
N VAL A 338 -17.05 -26.45 4.04
CA VAL A 338 -16.58 -27.17 2.84
C VAL A 338 -15.98 -26.20 1.82
N GLU A 339 -16.68 -25.10 1.52
CA GLU A 339 -16.17 -24.08 0.59
C GLU A 339 -14.90 -23.41 1.14
N ALA A 340 -14.84 -23.17 2.46
CA ALA A 340 -13.66 -22.62 3.12
C ALA A 340 -12.43 -23.56 3.08
N ILE A 341 -12.63 -24.88 3.10
CA ILE A 341 -11.54 -25.88 2.95
C ILE A 341 -11.01 -25.87 1.52
N LEU A 342 -11.88 -25.68 0.53
CA LEU A 342 -11.49 -25.65 -0.89
C LEU A 342 -10.77 -24.33 -1.29
N CYS A 343 -10.87 -23.31 -0.45
CA CYS A 343 -10.20 -22.03 -0.63
C CYS A 343 -8.73 -22.10 -0.13
N PRO A 344 -7.72 -21.87 -1.01
CA PRO A 344 -6.31 -21.98 -0.64
C PRO A 344 -5.87 -21.05 0.50
N PHE A 345 -6.54 -19.90 0.64
CA PHE A 345 -6.21 -18.87 1.62
C PHE A 345 -6.73 -19.19 3.03
N THR A 346 -7.77 -20.01 3.16
CA THR A 346 -8.43 -20.33 4.43
C THR A 346 -8.36 -21.80 4.81
N MET A 347 -7.88 -22.67 3.90
CA MET A 347 -7.82 -24.12 4.07
C MET A 347 -7.22 -24.54 5.43
N GLY A 348 -6.09 -23.96 5.83
CA GLY A 348 -5.43 -24.34 7.09
C GLY A 348 -6.32 -24.12 8.32
N GLY A 349 -6.95 -22.95 8.43
CA GLY A 349 -7.88 -22.63 9.52
C GLY A 349 -9.21 -23.39 9.42
N ALA A 350 -9.70 -23.62 8.19
CA ALA A 350 -10.92 -24.37 7.95
C ALA A 350 -10.77 -25.86 8.31
N ILE A 351 -9.63 -26.49 8.01
CA ILE A 351 -9.33 -27.87 8.42
C ILE A 351 -9.29 -28.00 9.94
N GLU A 352 -8.70 -27.02 10.66
CA GLU A 352 -8.71 -27.03 12.13
C GLU A 352 -10.15 -26.98 12.68
N MET A 353 -11.01 -26.13 12.10
CA MET A 353 -12.43 -26.07 12.47
C MET A 353 -13.15 -27.39 12.18
N TRP A 354 -12.90 -27.99 11.01
CA TRP A 354 -13.44 -29.29 10.62
C TRP A 354 -13.07 -30.42 11.59
N GLN A 355 -11.79 -30.50 11.94
CA GLN A 355 -11.27 -31.51 12.86
C GLN A 355 -11.83 -31.36 14.28
N ARG A 356 -12.19 -30.16 14.71
CA ARG A 356 -12.83 -29.92 16.00
C ARG A 356 -14.33 -30.18 15.98
N TYR A 357 -15.01 -29.76 14.92
CA TYR A 357 -16.47 -29.80 14.83
C TYR A 357 -17.02 -31.22 14.81
N TRP A 358 -16.56 -32.06 13.87
CA TRP A 358 -17.19 -33.37 13.64
C TRP A 358 -17.12 -34.31 14.86
N PRO A 359 -15.98 -34.44 15.57
CA PRO A 359 -15.94 -35.23 16.81
C PRO A 359 -16.86 -34.69 17.91
N ALA A 360 -16.97 -33.36 18.03
CA ALA A 360 -17.90 -32.73 18.96
C ALA A 360 -19.36 -33.02 18.58
N ALA A 361 -19.72 -32.89 17.30
CA ALA A 361 -21.05 -33.19 16.79
C ALA A 361 -21.42 -34.68 17.03
N LEU A 362 -20.53 -35.61 16.68
CA LEU A 362 -20.73 -37.06 16.87
C LEU A 362 -20.80 -37.50 18.34
N SER A 363 -20.14 -36.78 19.25
CA SER A 363 -20.20 -37.05 20.68
C SER A 363 -21.43 -36.42 21.34
N SER A 364 -21.97 -35.35 20.77
CA SER A 364 -23.19 -34.68 21.24
C SER A 364 -24.50 -35.36 20.82
N ALA A 365 -24.44 -36.33 19.90
CA ALA A 365 -25.61 -37.04 19.41
C ALA A 365 -26.36 -37.77 20.54
N SER A 366 -27.66 -37.52 20.65
CA SER A 366 -28.53 -38.07 21.70
C SER A 366 -28.96 -39.52 21.43
N SER A 367 -28.88 -39.95 20.17
CA SER A 367 -29.31 -41.28 19.72
C SER A 367 -28.41 -41.81 18.60
N GLU A 368 -28.42 -43.14 18.41
CA GLU A 368 -27.67 -43.78 17.32
C GLU A 368 -28.17 -43.34 15.92
N ASN A 369 -29.46 -43.06 15.80
CA ASN A 369 -30.04 -42.53 14.56
C ASN A 369 -29.51 -41.13 14.25
N GLU A 370 -29.38 -40.26 15.25
CA GLU A 370 -28.79 -38.92 15.07
C GLU A 370 -27.30 -39.02 14.74
N ARG A 371 -26.57 -39.89 15.42
CA ARG A 371 -25.14 -40.14 15.14
C ARG A 371 -24.92 -40.62 13.72
N SER A 372 -25.70 -41.59 13.24
CA SER A 372 -25.61 -42.10 11.87
C SER A 372 -25.95 -41.04 10.83
N LEU A 373 -26.91 -40.15 11.10
CA LEU A 373 -27.20 -39.01 10.24
C LEU A 373 -26.03 -38.01 10.16
N ILE A 374 -25.43 -37.66 11.30
CA ILE A 374 -24.25 -36.77 11.37
C ILE A 374 -23.07 -37.40 10.61
N GLN A 375 -22.81 -38.69 10.82
CA GLN A 375 -21.76 -39.42 10.10
C GLN A 375 -22.00 -39.42 8.59
N SER A 376 -23.24 -39.67 8.16
CA SER A 376 -23.61 -39.65 6.74
C SER A 376 -23.34 -38.28 6.10
N ARG A 377 -23.64 -37.16 6.79
CA ARG A 377 -23.33 -35.81 6.30
C ARG A 377 -21.82 -35.58 6.23
N GLN A 378 -21.07 -35.99 7.26
CA GLN A 378 -19.61 -35.87 7.27
C GLN A 378 -18.98 -36.60 6.09
N ASP A 379 -19.43 -37.82 5.80
CA ASP A 379 -18.93 -38.64 4.71
C ASP A 379 -19.25 -38.02 3.34
N GLU A 380 -20.47 -37.48 3.19
CA GLU A 380 -20.91 -36.77 1.98
C GLU A 380 -20.06 -35.51 1.70
N TYR A 381 -19.86 -34.66 2.70
CA TYR A 381 -19.04 -33.47 2.56
C TYR A 381 -17.56 -33.82 2.35
N SER A 382 -17.04 -34.85 3.00
CA SER A 382 -15.67 -35.33 2.77
C SER A 382 -15.46 -35.79 1.32
N ARG A 383 -16.44 -36.51 0.76
CA ARG A 383 -16.43 -36.92 -0.65
C ARG A 383 -16.44 -35.70 -1.57
N THR A 384 -17.29 -34.72 -1.28
CA THR A 384 -17.40 -33.48 -2.06
C THR A 384 -16.07 -32.71 -2.08
N ILE A 385 -15.40 -32.59 -0.92
CA ILE A 385 -14.07 -31.96 -0.81
C ILE A 385 -13.05 -32.70 -1.69
N GLN A 386 -13.01 -34.03 -1.61
CA GLN A 386 -12.07 -34.84 -2.39
C GLN A 386 -12.30 -34.70 -3.90
N GLU A 387 -13.55 -34.79 -4.35
CA GLU A 387 -13.92 -34.66 -5.76
C GLU A 387 -13.55 -33.27 -6.30
N ARG A 388 -13.89 -32.20 -5.58
CA ARG A 388 -13.57 -30.83 -6.02
C ARG A 388 -12.08 -30.50 -5.95
N ALA A 389 -11.37 -31.02 -4.95
CA ALA A 389 -9.92 -30.86 -4.86
C ALA A 389 -9.21 -31.55 -6.04
N GLN A 390 -9.66 -32.75 -6.42
CA GLN A 390 -9.14 -33.47 -7.61
C GLN A 390 -9.42 -32.69 -8.89
N LEU A 391 -10.65 -32.21 -9.09
CA LEU A 391 -11.00 -31.41 -10.26
C LEU A 391 -10.14 -30.15 -10.39
N LYS A 392 -9.90 -29.45 -9.28
CA LYS A 392 -9.05 -28.26 -9.26
C LYS A 392 -7.59 -28.59 -9.58
N GLN A 393 -7.07 -29.69 -9.03
CA GLN A 393 -5.73 -30.15 -9.36
C GLN A 393 -5.60 -30.48 -10.85
N GLU A 394 -6.58 -31.14 -11.46
CA GLU A 394 -6.59 -31.41 -12.90
C GLU A 394 -6.64 -30.12 -13.74
N GLU A 395 -7.39 -29.10 -13.29
CA GLU A 395 -7.47 -27.80 -13.96
C GLU A 395 -6.14 -27.03 -13.90
N ASP A 396 -5.49 -27.05 -12.74
CA ASP A 396 -4.17 -26.45 -12.53
C ASP A 396 -3.11 -27.15 -13.39
N GLU A 397 -3.13 -28.50 -13.45
CA GLU A 397 -2.25 -29.30 -14.31
C GLU A 397 -2.48 -29.00 -15.80
N ARG A 398 -3.73 -28.83 -16.23
CA ARG A 398 -4.06 -28.45 -17.63
C ARG A 398 -3.63 -27.03 -17.97
N THR A 399 -3.65 -26.11 -17.02
CA THR A 399 -3.24 -24.72 -17.23
C THR A 399 -1.72 -24.57 -17.25
N ALA A 400 -1.01 -25.48 -16.57
CA ALA A 400 0.45 -25.53 -16.53
C ALA A 400 1.11 -26.19 -17.76
N ALA A 401 0.38 -27.05 -18.47
CA ALA A 401 0.84 -27.75 -19.68
C ALA A 401 0.65 -26.91 -20.95
#